data_AF-A0A080ZUJ4-F1
#
_entry.id   AF-A0A080ZUJ4-F1
#
_cell.length_a   1.000
_cell.length_b   1.000
_cell.length_c   1.000
_cell.angle_alpha   90.00
_cell.angle_beta   90.00
_cell.angle_gamma   90.00
#
_symmetry.space_group_name_H-M   'P 1'
#
loop_
_entity.id
_entity.type
_entity.pdbx_description
1 polymer ?
#
loop_
_entity_poly.entity_id
_entity_poly.type
_entity_poly.pdbx_seq_one_letter_code
_entity_poly.pdbx_strand_id
1 'polypeptide(L)'
;MCVLEVERLPNNRGTRVTLVDGFMQPHLKSYHQKLMKIDMFRKDARVFKVTVWDSKNRSVAKPRFLAGAVYEVKKIHGVKFYHNVLQGSVQAVGSPTPDIIVEFGNFESAKRARLDNNEEDNPNPGDEEQKEREEVDDEFEDML
;
A
#
# COMPACT_ATOMS: atom_id res chain seq x y z
N MET A 1 -0.57 2.01 -1.48
CA MET A 1 0.47 2.85 -2.12
C MET A 1 -0.21 3.98 -2.89
N CYS A 2 0.36 5.19 -2.93
CA CYS A 2 -0.18 6.31 -3.71
C CYS A 2 0.55 6.43 -5.06
N VAL A 3 -0.18 6.71 -6.13
CA VAL A 3 0.38 6.82 -7.48
C VAL A 3 1.02 8.19 -7.68
N LEU A 4 2.32 8.19 -7.95
CA LEU A 4 3.08 9.38 -8.29
C LEU A 4 3.03 9.67 -9.79
N GLU A 5 3.31 8.66 -10.62
CA GLU A 5 3.39 8.77 -12.08
C GLU A 5 2.86 7.48 -12.74
N VAL A 6 2.30 7.64 -13.94
CA VAL A 6 1.76 6.53 -14.74
C VAL A 6 2.34 6.64 -16.15
N GLU A 7 3.01 5.59 -16.61
CA GLU A 7 3.61 5.50 -17.94
C GLU A 7 2.97 4.33 -18.70
N ARG A 8 2.43 4.59 -19.90
CA ARG A 8 1.96 3.53 -20.79
C ARG A 8 3.13 2.95 -21.57
N LEU A 9 3.28 1.63 -21.57
CA LEU A 9 4.38 1.00 -22.30
C LEU A 9 4.15 1.04 -23.83
N PRO A 10 5.22 1.19 -24.64
CA PRO A 10 5.12 1.45 -26.09
C PRO A 10 4.36 0.40 -26.92
N ASN A 11 4.21 -0.82 -26.40
CA ASN A 11 3.50 -1.92 -27.08
C ASN A 11 2.03 -2.06 -26.66
N ASN A 12 1.51 -1.13 -25.83
CA ASN A 12 0.16 -1.20 -25.27
C ASN A 12 -0.15 -2.53 -24.55
N ARG A 13 0.85 -3.21 -24.01
CA ARG A 13 0.64 -4.46 -23.24
C ARG A 13 0.79 -4.28 -21.74
N GLY A 14 1.08 -3.07 -21.27
CA GLY A 14 1.18 -2.82 -19.83
C GLY A 14 1.34 -1.35 -19.47
N THR A 15 1.22 -1.09 -18.18
CA THR A 15 1.37 0.23 -17.58
C THR A 15 2.41 0.12 -16.48
N ARG A 16 3.42 0.99 -16.53
CA ARG A 16 4.35 1.18 -15.42
C ARG A 16 3.80 2.25 -14.50
N VAL A 17 3.74 1.93 -13.22
CA VAL A 17 3.22 2.81 -12.17
C VAL A 17 4.35 3.08 -11.20
N THR A 18 4.66 4.36 -11.00
CA THR A 18 5.59 4.80 -9.96
C THR A 18 4.77 5.12 -8.72
N LEU A 19 5.08 4.42 -7.63
CA LEU A 19 4.35 4.45 -6.38
C LEU A 19 5.21 5.07 -5.28
N VAL A 20 4.55 5.78 -4.38
CA VAL A 20 5.10 6.22 -3.09
C VAL A 20 4.22 5.68 -1.97
N ASP A 21 4.63 5.89 -0.72
CA ASP A 21 3.82 5.54 0.44
C ASP A 21 2.41 6.17 0.33
N GLY A 22 1.38 5.39 0.68
CA GLY A 22 0.00 5.87 0.70
C GLY A 22 -0.21 7.09 1.60
N PHE A 23 0.52 7.17 2.71
CA PHE A 23 0.48 8.30 3.65
C PHE A 23 0.81 9.64 2.98
N MET A 24 1.59 9.62 1.89
CA MET A 24 1.96 10.85 1.18
C MET A 24 0.82 11.45 0.35
N GLN A 25 -0.33 10.78 0.21
CA GLN A 25 -1.44 11.22 -0.64
C GLN A 25 -1.87 12.70 -0.39
N PRO A 26 -2.09 13.17 0.84
CA PRO A 26 -2.50 14.56 1.09
C PRO A 26 -1.41 15.59 0.71
N HIS A 27 -0.15 15.15 0.65
CA HIS A 27 1.01 15.99 0.38
C HIS A 27 1.70 15.63 -0.94
N LEU A 28 1.04 14.87 -1.82
CA LEU A 28 1.67 14.26 -2.98
C LEU A 28 2.31 15.32 -3.89
N LYS A 29 1.63 16.45 -4.10
CA LYS A 29 2.13 17.54 -4.97
C LYS A 29 3.45 18.12 -4.44
N SER A 30 3.52 18.44 -3.14
CA SER A 30 4.73 19.01 -2.54
C SER A 30 5.84 17.97 -2.46
N TYR A 31 5.50 16.71 -2.18
CA TYR A 31 6.45 15.60 -2.18
C TYR A 31 7.03 15.34 -3.58
N HIS A 32 6.19 15.33 -4.62
CA HIS A 32 6.62 15.21 -6.02
C HIS A 32 7.59 16.33 -6.41
N GLN A 33 7.29 17.58 -6.06
CA GLN A 33 8.21 18.70 -6.29
C GLN A 33 9.55 18.52 -5.56
N LYS A 34 9.54 18.00 -4.33
CA LYS A 34 10.78 17.67 -3.59
C LYS A 34 11.57 16.57 -4.31
N LEU A 35 10.91 15.52 -4.79
CA LEU A 35 11.53 14.42 -5.53
C LEU A 35 12.16 14.89 -6.86
N MET A 36 11.66 15.96 -7.47
CA MET A 36 12.26 16.53 -8.70
C MET A 36 13.49 17.41 -8.44
N LYS A 37 13.74 17.82 -7.20
CA LYS A 37 14.87 18.70 -6.82
C LYS A 37 16.08 17.94 -6.28
N ILE A 38 15.91 16.67 -5.95
CA ILE A 38 16.98 15.80 -5.47
C ILE A 38 17.62 15.06 -6.64
N ASP A 39 18.83 14.53 -6.43
CA ASP A 39 19.48 13.68 -7.42
C ASP A 39 18.69 12.38 -7.68
N MET A 40 18.92 11.81 -8.87
CA MET A 40 18.19 10.64 -9.36
C MET A 40 18.35 9.43 -8.44
N PHE A 41 19.54 9.19 -7.90
CA PHE A 41 19.81 8.06 -7.02
C PHE A 41 18.95 8.13 -5.74
N ARG A 42 18.87 9.32 -5.12
CA ARG A 42 18.00 9.54 -3.94
C ARG A 42 16.52 9.54 -4.27
N LYS A 43 16.11 9.89 -5.48
CA LYS A 43 14.72 9.77 -5.94
C LYS A 43 14.33 8.31 -6.09
N ASP A 44 15.18 7.52 -6.73
CA ASP A 44 14.95 6.11 -7.05
C ASP A 44 14.80 5.24 -5.80
N ALA A 45 15.56 5.54 -4.74
CA ALA A 45 15.43 4.88 -3.43
C ALA A 45 14.11 5.16 -2.69
N ARG A 46 13.31 6.13 -3.13
CA ARG A 46 12.05 6.58 -2.47
C ARG A 46 10.79 6.18 -3.21
N VAL A 47 10.93 5.49 -4.34
CA VAL A 47 9.81 5.08 -5.17
C VAL A 47 9.83 3.57 -5.38
N PHE A 48 8.64 3.03 -5.57
CA PHE A 48 8.44 1.65 -5.96
C PHE A 48 7.82 1.61 -7.37
N LYS A 49 8.45 0.93 -8.32
CA LYS A 49 7.91 0.82 -9.69
C LYS A 49 7.25 -0.53 -9.90
N VAL A 50 5.96 -0.53 -10.23
CA VAL A 50 5.24 -1.76 -10.58
C VAL A 50 4.87 -1.71 -12.06
N THR A 51 5.23 -2.75 -12.79
CA THR A 51 4.76 -2.96 -14.16
C THR A 51 3.54 -3.86 -14.15
N VAL A 52 2.39 -3.32 -14.55
CA VAL A 52 1.14 -4.07 -14.66
C VAL A 52 0.90 -4.44 -16.10
N TRP A 53 0.99 -5.72 -16.41
CA TRP A 53 0.72 -6.25 -17.74
C TRP A 53 -0.77 -6.46 -17.92
N ASP A 54 -1.31 -6.01 -19.05
CA ASP A 54 -2.73 -6.14 -19.36
C ASP A 54 -3.07 -7.56 -19.84
N SER A 55 -4.33 -7.96 -19.62
CA SER A 55 -4.88 -9.12 -20.31
C SER A 55 -5.03 -8.81 -21.80
N LYS A 56 -5.03 -9.87 -22.63
CA LYS A 56 -5.18 -9.74 -24.09
C LYS A 56 -6.44 -8.99 -24.52
N ASN A 57 -7.49 -8.98 -23.69
CA ASN A 57 -8.81 -8.46 -24.03
C ASN A 57 -9.13 -7.12 -23.34
N ARG A 58 -8.15 -6.47 -22.72
CA ARG A 58 -8.41 -5.22 -22.01
C ARG A 58 -8.61 -4.05 -22.99
N SER A 59 -9.72 -3.32 -22.84
CA SER A 59 -9.89 -2.01 -23.48
C SER A 59 -8.85 -1.00 -22.97
N VAL A 60 -8.18 -0.32 -23.89
CA VAL A 60 -7.14 0.69 -23.61
C VAL A 60 -7.76 2.09 -23.39
N ALA A 61 -9.06 2.26 -23.64
CA ALA A 61 -9.73 3.57 -23.63
C ALA A 61 -9.75 4.25 -22.25
N LYS A 62 -9.79 3.47 -21.15
CA LYS A 62 -9.78 4.02 -19.79
C LYS A 62 -8.44 3.71 -19.10
N PRO A 63 -7.72 4.71 -18.56
CA PRO A 63 -6.52 4.46 -17.76
C PRO A 63 -6.89 3.63 -16.52
N ARG A 64 -6.04 2.63 -16.21
CA ARG A 64 -6.24 1.76 -15.03
C ARG A 64 -5.85 2.45 -13.72
N PHE A 65 -4.90 3.37 -13.81
CA PHE A 65 -4.32 4.07 -12.67
C PHE A 65 -4.45 5.56 -12.87
N LEU A 66 -4.75 6.26 -11.78
CA LEU A 66 -4.82 7.72 -11.74
C LEU A 66 -3.73 8.23 -10.79
N ALA A 67 -2.99 9.26 -11.21
CA ALA A 67 -2.04 9.94 -10.33
C ALA A 67 -2.79 10.57 -9.14
N GLY A 68 -2.26 10.41 -7.92
CA GLY A 68 -2.93 10.84 -6.69
C GLY A 68 -3.85 9.82 -6.04
N ALA A 69 -4.32 8.80 -6.78
CA ALA A 69 -5.15 7.76 -6.20
C ALA A 69 -4.31 6.74 -5.40
N VAL A 70 -4.96 6.09 -4.44
CA VAL A 70 -4.35 5.07 -3.59
C VAL A 70 -4.79 3.71 -4.08
N TYR A 71 -3.83 2.83 -4.31
CA TYR A 71 -4.09 1.45 -4.71
C TYR A 71 -3.47 0.47 -3.74
N GLU A 72 -4.16 -0.64 -3.57
CA GLU A 72 -3.58 -1.89 -3.11
C GLU A 72 -3.32 -2.79 -4.30
N VAL A 73 -2.12 -3.35 -4.35
CA VAL A 73 -1.68 -4.22 -5.43
C VAL A 73 -1.16 -5.50 -4.80
N LYS A 74 -1.92 -6.60 -4.96
CA LYS A 74 -1.57 -7.93 -4.45
C LYS A 74 -0.80 -8.73 -5.50
N LYS A 75 -0.16 -9.82 -5.07
CA LYS A 75 0.53 -10.80 -5.94
C LYS A 75 1.57 -10.15 -6.87
N ILE A 76 2.39 -9.25 -6.33
CA ILE A 76 3.50 -8.65 -7.08
C ILE A 76 4.62 -9.68 -7.23
N HIS A 77 4.98 -9.97 -8.47
CA HIS A 77 6.02 -10.92 -8.85
C HIS A 77 7.36 -10.23 -9.14
N GLY A 78 8.45 -10.96 -8.91
CA GLY A 78 9.79 -10.55 -9.33
C GLY A 78 10.27 -9.26 -8.65
N VAL A 79 9.88 -9.05 -7.39
CA VAL A 79 10.27 -7.87 -6.62
C VAL A 79 11.78 -7.88 -6.40
N LYS A 80 12.50 -6.92 -6.99
CA LYS A 80 13.96 -6.80 -6.88
C LYS A 80 14.41 -5.36 -7.08
N PHE A 81 15.62 -5.06 -6.62
CA PHE A 81 16.27 -3.80 -6.96
C PHE A 81 16.86 -3.86 -8.37
N TYR A 82 16.62 -2.81 -9.14
CA TYR A 82 17.26 -2.57 -10.43
C TYR A 82 17.65 -1.09 -10.52
N HIS A 83 18.94 -0.80 -10.68
CA HIS A 83 19.52 0.54 -10.59
C HIS A 83 18.98 1.34 -9.38
N ASN A 84 19.01 0.74 -8.18
CA ASN A 84 18.56 1.34 -6.91
C ASN A 84 17.07 1.65 -6.78
N VAL A 85 16.25 1.24 -7.75
CA VAL A 85 14.79 1.30 -7.65
C VAL A 85 14.28 -0.07 -7.27
N LEU A 86 13.41 -0.15 -6.26
CA LEU A 86 12.63 -1.36 -6.01
C LEU A 86 11.58 -1.51 -7.12
N GLN A 87 11.60 -2.62 -7.84
CA GLN A 87 10.68 -2.85 -8.96
C GLN A 87 10.04 -4.23 -8.88
N GLY A 88 8.81 -4.33 -9.35
CA GLY A 88 8.09 -5.59 -9.46
C GLY A 88 7.13 -5.58 -10.65
N SER A 89 6.42 -6.69 -10.84
CA SER A 89 5.44 -6.81 -11.92
C SER A 89 4.19 -7.56 -11.48
N VAL A 90 3.06 -7.24 -12.10
CA VAL A 90 1.79 -7.92 -11.89
C VAL A 90 1.23 -8.28 -13.25
N GLN A 91 0.74 -9.51 -13.39
CA GLN A 91 0.00 -9.91 -14.57
C GLN A 91 -1.49 -9.78 -14.26
N ALA A 92 -2.17 -8.86 -14.94
CA ALA A 92 -3.62 -8.80 -14.89
C ALA A 92 -4.18 -9.91 -15.80
N VAL A 93 -4.30 -11.13 -15.28
CA VAL A 93 -4.85 -12.29 -16.01
C VAL A 93 -6.36 -12.36 -15.79
N GLY A 94 -7.14 -12.57 -16.86
CA GLY A 94 -8.58 -12.92 -16.79
C GLY A 94 -9.54 -11.73 -16.60
N SER A 95 -10.83 -12.05 -16.37
CA SER A 95 -11.97 -11.17 -15.97
C SER A 95 -11.53 -10.05 -15.00
N PRO A 96 -12.29 -8.96 -14.71
CA PRO A 96 -11.78 -7.99 -13.73
C PRO A 96 -11.50 -8.79 -12.45
N THR A 97 -10.24 -8.82 -12.06
CA THR A 97 -9.79 -9.43 -10.80
C THR A 97 -9.78 -8.28 -9.81
N PRO A 98 -10.94 -7.88 -9.26
CA PRO A 98 -11.03 -6.75 -8.34
C PRO A 98 -10.04 -6.93 -7.19
N ASP A 99 -9.77 -8.17 -6.78
CA ASP A 99 -8.98 -8.49 -5.59
C ASP A 99 -7.47 -8.27 -5.77
N ILE A 100 -6.97 -8.15 -7.00
CA ILE A 100 -5.52 -7.96 -7.25
C ILE A 100 -5.16 -6.48 -7.23
N ILE A 101 -6.03 -5.62 -7.76
CA ILE A 101 -5.79 -4.18 -7.86
C ILE A 101 -7.06 -3.48 -7.37
N VAL A 102 -7.01 -2.99 -6.14
CA VAL A 102 -8.12 -2.29 -5.49
C VAL A 102 -7.78 -0.81 -5.40
N GLU A 103 -8.68 0.05 -5.88
CA GLU A 103 -8.59 1.50 -5.71
C GLU A 103 -9.30 1.93 -4.43
N PHE A 104 -8.68 2.85 -3.69
CA PHE A 104 -9.24 3.48 -2.50
C PHE A 104 -9.33 4.98 -2.72
N GLY A 105 -10.42 5.58 -2.23
CA GLY A 105 -10.61 7.03 -2.31
C GLY A 105 -9.54 7.80 -1.54
N ASN A 106 -9.11 7.28 -0.39
CA ASN A 106 -8.00 7.86 0.38
C ASN A 106 -7.18 6.85 1.19
N PHE A 107 -6.05 7.30 1.72
CA PHE A 107 -5.17 6.49 2.55
C PHE A 107 -5.86 5.91 3.78
N GLU A 108 -6.70 6.68 4.47
CA GLU A 108 -7.41 6.19 5.66
C GLU A 108 -8.40 5.07 5.33
N SER A 109 -9.13 5.17 4.21
CA SER A 109 -9.99 4.09 3.72
C SER A 109 -9.19 2.83 3.39
N ALA A 110 -8.01 2.98 2.79
CA ALA A 110 -7.13 1.86 2.49
C ALA A 110 -6.53 1.24 3.77
N LYS A 111 -6.30 2.05 4.80
CA LYS A 111 -5.80 1.59 6.10
C LYS A 111 -6.87 0.80 6.85
N ARG A 112 -8.11 1.32 6.94
CA ARG A 112 -9.25 0.64 7.59
C ARG A 112 -9.52 -0.72 6.95
N ALA A 113 -9.63 -0.78 5.62
CA ALA A 113 -9.88 -2.03 4.91
C ALA A 113 -8.81 -3.10 5.14
N ARG A 114 -7.57 -2.73 5.50
CA ARG A 114 -6.52 -3.71 5.86
C ARG A 114 -6.66 -4.23 7.28
N LEU A 115 -7.17 -3.41 8.20
CA LEU A 115 -7.42 -3.84 9.58
C LEU A 115 -8.60 -4.82 9.61
N ASP A 116 -9.69 -4.48 8.92
CA ASP A 116 -10.89 -5.34 8.84
C ASP A 116 -10.57 -6.73 8.25
N ASN A 117 -9.76 -6.79 7.17
CA ASN A 117 -9.33 -8.06 6.58
C ASN A 117 -8.41 -8.89 7.50
N ASN A 118 -7.71 -8.26 8.44
CA ASN A 118 -6.84 -8.98 9.39
C ASN A 118 -7.62 -9.50 10.60
N GLU A 119 -8.77 -8.90 10.93
CA GLU A 119 -9.65 -9.37 12.01
C GLU A 119 -10.41 -10.65 11.61
N GLU A 120 -10.76 -10.82 10.34
CA GLU A 120 -11.42 -12.05 9.86
C GLU A 120 -10.51 -13.30 9.87
N ASP A 121 -9.18 -13.12 9.75
CA ASP A 121 -8.19 -14.21 9.76
C ASP A 121 -7.67 -14.56 11.17
N ASN A 122 -8.17 -13.90 12.22
CA ASN A 122 -7.74 -14.14 13.60
C ASN A 122 -8.94 -14.43 14.53
N PRO A 123 -9.40 -15.69 14.67
CA PRO A 123 -10.33 -16.04 15.72
C PRO A 123 -9.55 -16.05 17.03
N ASN A 124 -9.41 -14.90 17.70
CA ASN A 124 -8.82 -14.88 19.04
C ASN A 124 -9.83 -15.54 20.01
N PRO A 125 -9.51 -16.67 20.66
CA PRO A 125 -10.37 -17.25 21.67
C PRO A 125 -10.02 -16.58 23.01
N GLY A 126 -10.95 -15.77 23.51
CA GLY A 126 -11.06 -15.44 24.93
C GLY A 126 -10.06 -14.43 25.48
N ASP A 127 -10.46 -13.16 25.52
CA ASP A 127 -10.06 -12.26 26.60
C ASP A 127 -11.26 -12.14 27.55
N GLU A 128 -11.32 -13.04 28.54
CA GLU A 128 -12.19 -12.89 29.69
C GLU A 128 -11.73 -11.66 30.49
N GLU A 129 -12.71 -10.82 30.81
CA GLU A 129 -12.62 -9.65 31.67
C GLU A 129 -11.76 -9.91 32.93
N GLN A 130 -10.67 -9.16 33.08
CA GLN A 130 -10.15 -8.87 34.42
C GLN A 130 -10.31 -7.40 34.71
N LYS A 131 -11.44 -7.17 35.37
CA LYS A 131 -11.95 -5.94 35.95
C LYS A 131 -10.99 -5.38 37.00
N GLU A 132 -10.77 -4.08 36.92
CA GLU A 132 -10.12 -3.20 37.89
C GLU A 132 -10.41 -3.58 39.35
N ARG A 133 -9.36 -3.59 40.18
CA ARG A 133 -9.39 -3.11 41.58
C ARG A 133 -8.03 -2.51 41.95
N GLU A 134 -7.88 -1.20 41.73
CA GLU A 134 -7.25 -0.32 42.74
C GLU A 134 -8.27 -0.22 43.89
N GLU A 135 -7.97 -0.28 45.19
CA GLU A 135 -7.13 0.54 46.06
C GLU A 135 -7.06 -0.20 47.43
N VAL A 136 -5.88 -0.33 48.06
CA VAL A 136 -5.46 0.38 49.30
C VAL A 136 -5.70 -0.44 50.58
N ASP A 137 -4.62 -0.78 51.31
CA ASP A 137 -4.39 -0.25 52.67
C ASP A 137 -3.10 -0.83 53.31
N ASP A 138 -2.39 0.08 53.96
CA ASP A 138 -1.24 -0.10 54.84
C ASP A 138 -1.51 -1.10 55.98
N GLU A 139 -0.50 -1.92 56.31
CA GLU A 139 -0.10 -2.31 57.68
C GLU A 139 0.93 -3.45 57.58
N PHE A 140 2.21 -3.10 57.46
CA PHE A 140 3.30 -3.97 57.91
C PHE A 140 3.87 -3.38 59.20
N GLU A 141 3.14 -3.56 60.29
CA GLU A 141 3.71 -3.62 61.63
C GLU A 141 3.25 -4.92 62.32
N ASP A 142 4.21 -5.53 63.02
CA ASP A 142 4.10 -6.58 64.04
C ASP A 142 3.99 -8.10 63.69
N MET A 143 5.08 -8.77 64.08
CA MET A 143 5.17 -10.11 64.70
C MET A 143 4.92 -11.37 63.86
N LEU A 144 6.02 -12.03 63.45
CA LEU A 144 6.56 -13.25 64.12
C LEU A 144 7.85 -13.74 63.47
#